data_AF-A0A931F106-F1
#
_entry.id   AF-A0A931F106-F1
#
_cell.length_a   1.000
_cell.length_b   1.000
_cell.length_c   1.000
_cell.angle_alpha   90.00
_cell.angle_beta   90.00
_cell.angle_gamma   90.00
#
_symmetry.space_group_name_H-M   'P 1'
#
loop_
_entity.id
_entity.type
_entity.pdbx_description
1 polymer ?
#
loop_
_entity_poly.entity_id
_entity_poly.type
_entity_poly.pdbx_seq_one_letter_code
_entity_poly.pdbx_strand_id
1 'polypeptide(L)'
;MPDEQPTETGNCYACKREFSYDPKEVTTFLVDLATGLPPGLTAFGTIRPATPEAVQRSVDLPVCPDCVAAAKRAGEAGGLWR
;
A
#
# COMPACT_ATOMS: atom_id res chain seq x y z
N MET A 1 29.80 -14.97 -5.38
CA MET A 1 29.69 -13.57 -4.90
C MET A 1 28.22 -13.38 -4.62
N PRO A 2 27.77 -13.11 -3.38
CA PRO A 2 26.36 -12.85 -3.17
C PRO A 2 26.05 -11.52 -3.86
N ASP A 3 25.13 -11.57 -4.81
CA ASP A 3 24.52 -10.43 -5.46
C ASP A 3 23.85 -9.62 -4.34
N GLU A 4 24.48 -8.51 -3.92
CA GLU A 4 23.88 -7.58 -2.98
C GLU A 4 22.68 -6.96 -3.70
N GLN A 5 21.52 -7.59 -3.54
CA GLN A 5 20.27 -7.08 -4.10
C GLN A 5 20.08 -5.65 -3.57
N PRO A 6 19.86 -4.66 -4.46
CA PRO A 6 19.67 -3.29 -4.03
C PRO A 6 18.43 -3.23 -3.16
N THR A 7 18.64 -3.08 -1.86
CA THR A 7 17.57 -2.92 -0.88
C THR A 7 17.38 -1.45 -0.58
N GLU A 8 16.14 -0.98 -0.63
CA GLU A 8 15.74 0.34 -0.15
C GLU A 8 15.15 0.22 1.26
N THR A 9 15.21 1.30 2.03
CA THR A 9 14.54 1.38 3.33
C THR A 9 13.42 2.40 3.24
N GLY A 10 12.23 2.01 3.71
CA GLY A 10 11.06 2.88 3.70
C GLY A 10 10.03 2.48 4.75
N ASN A 11 8.95 3.25 4.84
CA ASN A 11 7.90 3.03 5.83
C ASN A 11 6.72 2.30 5.22
N CYS A 12 6.26 1.24 5.89
CA CYS A 12 5.06 0.51 5.50
C CYS A 12 3.85 1.44 5.52
N TYR A 13 3.14 1.56 4.40
CA TYR A 13 1.95 2.39 4.33
C TYR A 13 0.87 1.99 5.35
N ALA A 14 0.71 0.69 5.64
CA ALA A 14 -0.34 0.18 6.52
C ALA A 14 -0.02 0.33 8.01
N CYS A 15 1.15 -0.15 8.47
CA CYS A 15 1.50 -0.13 9.89
C CYS A 15 2.51 0.95 10.29
N LYS A 16 2.98 1.75 9.33
CA LYS A 16 3.95 2.85 9.50
C LYS A 16 5.33 2.43 10.04
N ARG A 17 5.60 1.13 10.18
CA ARG A 17 6.93 0.62 10.57
C ARG A 17 7.92 0.77 9.41
N GLU A 18 9.14 1.14 9.74
CA GLU A 18 10.27 1.10 8.81
C GLU A 18 10.65 -0.35 8.50
N PHE A 19 10.96 -0.64 7.24
CA PHE A 19 11.48 -1.93 6.80
C PHE A 19 12.32 -1.77 5.53
N SER A 20 13.25 -2.71 5.32
CA SER A 20 14.02 -2.80 4.08
C SER A 20 13.34 -3.73 3.09
N TYR A 21 13.38 -3.39 1.81
CA TYR A 21 12.72 -4.14 0.73
C TYR A 21 13.46 -4.00 -0.61
N ASP A 22 13.26 -4.96 -1.52
CA ASP A 22 13.64 -4.81 -2.93
C ASP A 22 12.54 -3.99 -3.64
N PRO A 23 12.85 -2.82 -4.21
CA PRO A 23 11.85 -1.99 -4.90
C PRO A 23 11.20 -2.67 -6.11
N LYS A 24 11.80 -3.74 -6.66
CA LYS A 24 11.23 -4.51 -7.78
C LYS A 24 10.26 -5.59 -7.34
N GLU A 25 10.34 -6.06 -6.10
CA GLU A 25 9.52 -7.16 -5.59
C GLU A 25 8.51 -6.72 -4.51
N VAL A 26 8.70 -5.53 -3.92
CA VAL A 26 7.82 -5.03 -2.86
C VAL A 26 6.41 -4.81 -3.37
N THR A 27 5.42 -5.20 -2.56
CA THR A 27 4.02 -4.86 -2.83
C THR A 27 3.80 -3.39 -2.52
N THR A 28 3.31 -2.63 -3.51
CA THR A 28 2.91 -1.23 -3.33
C THR A 28 1.40 -1.06 -3.39
N PHE A 29 0.92 0.03 -2.79
CA PHE A 29 -0.44 0.53 -2.98
C PHE A 29 -0.38 1.93 -3.54
N LEU A 30 -1.25 2.22 -4.51
CA LEU A 30 -1.47 3.57 -5.00
C LEU A 30 -2.26 4.37 -3.94
N VAL A 31 -1.67 5.46 -3.45
CA VAL A 31 -2.23 6.26 -2.36
C VAL A 31 -2.24 7.73 -2.73
N ASP A 32 -3.41 8.36 -2.61
CA ASP A 32 -3.58 9.80 -2.74
C ASP A 32 -2.95 10.52 -1.55
N LEU A 33 -1.90 11.29 -1.77
CA LEU A 33 -1.19 12.02 -0.73
C LEU A 33 -2.04 13.07 0.02
N ALA A 34 -3.12 13.57 -0.59
CA ALA A 34 -4.00 14.53 0.06
C ALA A 34 -4.89 13.88 1.11
N THR A 35 -5.27 12.61 0.93
CA THR A 35 -6.19 11.89 1.83
C THR A 35 -5.51 10.79 2.63
N GLY A 36 -4.34 10.33 2.17
CA GLY A 36 -3.66 9.16 2.70
C GLY A 36 -4.41 7.86 2.44
N LEU A 37 -5.31 7.82 1.46
CA LEU A 37 -6.15 6.68 1.09
C LEU A 37 -5.97 6.32 -0.40
N PRO A 38 -6.35 5.12 -0.83
CA PRO A 38 -6.42 4.79 -2.24
C PRO A 38 -7.34 5.76 -3.00
N PRO A 39 -7.03 6.10 -4.27
CA PRO A 39 -7.89 6.94 -5.09
C PRO A 39 -9.31 6.38 -5.15
N GLY A 40 -10.31 7.23 -4.88
CA GLY A 40 -11.71 6.81 -4.87
C GLY A 40 -12.17 6.15 -3.57
N LEU A 41 -11.29 5.87 -2.61
CA LEU A 41 -11.70 5.48 -1.26
C LEU A 41 -11.99 6.73 -0.42
N THR A 42 -13.16 6.73 0.23
CA THR A 42 -13.54 7.79 1.16
C THR A 42 -13.15 7.44 2.60
N ALA A 43 -13.06 8.45 3.48
CA ALA A 43 -12.80 8.23 4.91
C ALA A 43 -13.84 7.34 5.61
N PHE A 44 -15.06 7.23 5.05
CA PHE A 44 -16.11 6.34 5.55
C PHE A 44 -16.01 4.91 5.00
N GLY A 45 -14.94 4.57 4.29
CA GLY A 45 -14.75 3.25 3.68
C GLY A 45 -15.56 3.02 2.40
N THR A 46 -16.35 4.00 1.94
CA THR A 46 -17.11 3.86 0.69
C THR A 46 -16.25 4.11 -0.54
N ILE A 47 -16.55 3.40 -1.62
CA ILE A 47 -15.90 3.57 -2.93
C ILE A 47 -16.69 4.58 -3.78
N ARG A 48 -15.95 5.49 -4.39
CA ARG A 48 -16.42 6.50 -5.36
C ARG A 48 -15.48 6.47 -6.57
N PRO A 49 -15.93 6.94 -7.75
CA PRO A 49 -15.02 7.18 -8.85
C PRO A 49 -13.87 8.10 -8.42
N ALA A 50 -12.63 7.69 -8.67
CA ALA A 50 -11.48 8.54 -8.42
C ALA A 50 -11.49 9.74 -9.38
N THR A 51 -11.26 10.95 -8.86
CA THR A 51 -11.13 12.13 -9.74
C THR A 51 -9.77 12.11 -10.43
N PRO A 52 -9.62 12.74 -11.62
CA PRO A 52 -8.34 12.83 -12.31
C PRO A 52 -7.23 13.44 -11.44
N GLU A 53 -7.57 14.41 -10.59
CA GLU A 53 -6.64 15.07 -9.68
C GLU A 53 -6.20 14.13 -8.55
N ALA A 54 -7.12 13.30 -8.03
CA ALA A 54 -6.78 12.30 -7.02
C ALA A 54 -5.80 11.26 -7.58
N VAL A 55 -6.01 10.80 -8.82
CA VAL A 55 -5.09 9.87 -9.49
C VAL A 55 -3.73 10.52 -9.73
N GLN A 56 -3.69 11.77 -10.23
CA GLN A 56 -2.44 12.46 -10.55
C GLN A 56 -1.54 12.72 -9.34
N ARG A 57 -2.12 12.96 -8.16
CA ARG A 57 -1.35 13.21 -6.93
C ARG A 57 -1.08 11.93 -6.11
N SER A 58 -1.47 10.78 -6.65
CA SER A 58 -1.26 9.51 -5.98
C SER A 58 0.14 8.96 -6.25
N VAL A 59 0.68 8.25 -5.27
CA VAL A 59 1.99 7.62 -5.34
C VAL A 59 1.92 6.19 -4.87
N ASP A 60 2.80 5.35 -5.41
CA ASP A 60 3.00 3.99 -4.93
C ASP A 60 3.76 4.00 -3.61
N LEU A 61 3.14 3.47 -2.56
CA LEU A 61 3.77 3.33 -1.25
C LEU A 61 3.97 1.85 -0.88
N PRO A 62 5.15 1.49 -0.35
CA PRO A 62 5.48 0.10 -0.04
C PRO A 62 4.71 -0.41 1.17
N VAL A 63 4.35 -1.70 1.16
CA VAL A 63 3.69 -2.39 2.26
C VAL A 63 4.52 -3.59 2.71
N CYS A 64 4.75 -3.69 4.02
CA CYS A 64 5.55 -4.76 4.58
C CYS A 64 4.85 -6.13 4.42
N PRO A 65 5.62 -7.23 4.29
CA PRO A 65 5.08 -8.56 4.06
C PRO A 65 4.09 -9.02 5.14
N ASP A 66 4.28 -8.61 6.40
CA ASP A 66 3.33 -8.90 7.49
C ASP A 66 1.94 -8.34 7.21
N CYS A 67 1.85 -7.09 6.75
CA CYS A 67 0.59 -6.44 6.45
C CYS A 67 -0.06 -7.04 5.20
N VAL A 68 0.73 -7.42 4.19
CA VAL A 68 0.23 -8.16 3.02
C VAL A 68 -0.34 -9.51 3.44
N ALA A 69 0.37 -10.26 4.29
CA ALA A 69 -0.10 -11.55 4.79
C ALA A 69 -1.36 -11.41 5.66
N ALA A 70 -1.45 -10.36 6.48
CA ALA A 70 -2.64 -10.05 7.26
C ALA A 70 -3.84 -9.71 6.35
N ALA A 71 -3.63 -8.90 5.31
CA ALA A 71 -4.68 -8.55 4.35
C ALA A 71 -5.18 -9.76 3.55
N LYS A 72 -4.27 -10.66 3.13
CA LYS A 72 -4.63 -11.92 2.49
C LYS A 72 -5.52 -12.77 3.39
N ARG A 73 -5.10 -12.98 4.65
CA ARG A 73 -5.90 -13.73 5.65
C ARG A 73 -7.27 -13.11 5.90
N ALA A 74 -7.36 -11.78 5.95
CA ALA A 74 -8.64 -11.08 6.10
C ALA A 74 -9.55 -11.23 4.87
N GLY A 75 -8.98 -11.19 3.67
CA GLY A 75 -9.68 -11.43 2.41
C GLY A 75 -10.21 -12.86 2.27
N GLU A 76 -9.44 -13.85 2.70
CA GLU A 76 -9.85 -15.27 2.70
C GLU A 76 -10.93 -15.57 3.76
N ALA A 77 -10.93 -14.84 4.87
CA ALA A 77 -11.93 -14.96 5.93
C ALA A 77 -13.25 -14.20 5.65
N GLY A 78 -13.42 -13.62 4.45
CA GLY A 78 -14.64 -12.88 4.08
C GLY A 78 -14.90 -11.63 4.92
N GLY A 79 -13.86 -11.02 5.50
CA GLY A 79 -13.97 -9.93 6.46
C GLY A 79 -13.22 -8.67 6.05
N LEU A 80 -13.99 -7.64 5.68
CA LEU A 80 -13.65 -6.23 5.86
C LEU A 80 -12.69 -5.57 4.85
N TRP A 81 -12.99 -5.73 3.56
CA TRP A 81 -12.82 -4.66 2.56
C TRP A 81 -14.17 -4.42 1.89
N ARG A 82 -15.13 -3.93 2.68
CA ARG A 82 -16.50 -3.68 2.24
C ARG A 82 -16.90 -2.26 2.61
#